data_AF-A0A933J4P9-F1
#
_entry.id   AF-A0A933J4P9-F1
#
_cell.length_a   1.000
_cell.length_b   1.000
_cell.length_c   1.000
_cell.angle_alpha   90.00
_cell.angle_beta   90.00
_cell.angle_gamma   90.00
#
_symmetry.space_group_name_H-M   'P 1'
#
loop_
_entity.id
_entity.type
_entity.pdbx_description
1 polymer ?
#
loop_
_entity_poly.entity_id
_entity_poly.type
_entity_poly.pdbx_seq_one_letter_code
_entity_poly.pdbx_strand_id
1 'polypeptide(L)'
;MVHKRTPILVGLLTLIVLASGRYAQVQVASANCQFNQRSLLTASLSDVEQQARDYACARLQGVGSLQTLLNRSITPSEALSLFPTTGTFCRDQKLALVVLKGDFVQEVGFLKERPHFAYVVLVMDLKRGAPTIISARPHGEGLGTILKDPVYPTEVPQSIPEIGPDVISKLNLPAPLQPLGVLRECLPDDYVAPTARPPTRLPNK
;
A
#
# COMPACT_ATOMS: atom_id res chain seq x y z
N MET A 1 -64.58 -38.92 17.09
CA MET A 1 -63.12 -39.09 17.22
C MET A 1 -62.44 -37.86 16.63
N VAL A 2 -61.87 -37.02 17.48
CA VAL A 2 -61.25 -35.74 17.10
C VAL A 2 -59.75 -35.95 16.96
N HIS A 3 -59.20 -35.82 15.75
CA HIS A 3 -57.75 -35.75 15.53
C HIS A 3 -57.34 -34.28 15.35
N LYS A 4 -56.87 -33.69 16.46
CA LYS A 4 -55.99 -32.52 16.49
C LYS A 4 -54.58 -32.96 16.10
N ARG A 5 -53.93 -32.17 15.23
CA ARG A 5 -52.47 -31.97 14.98
C ARG A 5 -52.38 -31.54 13.51
N THR A 6 -51.89 -30.36 13.14
CA THR A 6 -50.50 -29.91 13.32
C THR A 6 -50.34 -28.43 12.94
N PRO A 7 -49.94 -27.53 13.85
CA PRO A 7 -49.36 -26.23 13.51
C PRO A 7 -47.85 -26.26 13.81
N ILE A 8 -47.06 -26.96 12.98
CA ILE A 8 -45.59 -27.02 13.17
C ILE A 8 -44.84 -26.65 11.88
N LEU A 9 -45.47 -26.72 10.71
CA LEU A 9 -44.78 -26.51 9.43
C LEU A 9 -44.49 -25.04 9.09
N VAL A 10 -45.20 -24.08 9.70
CA VAL A 10 -45.09 -22.65 9.31
C VAL A 10 -43.95 -21.93 10.04
N GLY A 11 -43.55 -22.40 11.22
CA GLY A 11 -42.47 -21.79 12.01
C GLY A 11 -41.06 -22.10 11.50
N LEU A 12 -40.88 -23.24 10.80
CA LEU A 12 -39.55 -23.65 10.33
C LEU A 12 -39.11 -22.89 9.06
N LEU A 13 -40.06 -22.52 8.20
CA LEU A 13 -39.79 -21.82 6.94
C LEU A 13 -39.42 -20.34 7.14
N THR A 14 -39.93 -19.69 8.19
CA THR A 14 -39.60 -18.29 8.52
C THR A 14 -38.19 -18.13 9.09
N LEU A 15 -37.68 -19.16 9.79
CA LEU A 15 -36.34 -19.13 10.37
C LEU A 15 -35.22 -19.28 9.32
N ILE A 16 -35.48 -20.00 8.23
CA ILE A 16 -34.53 -20.18 7.12
C ILE A 16 -34.36 -18.90 6.30
N VAL A 17 -35.43 -18.11 6.11
CA VAL A 17 -35.36 -16.83 5.39
C VAL A 17 -34.61 -15.75 6.21
N LEU A 18 -34.75 -15.77 7.53
CA LEU A 18 -34.01 -14.85 8.41
C LEU A 18 -32.52 -15.20 8.55
N ALA A 19 -32.16 -16.49 8.44
CA ALA A 19 -30.76 -16.93 8.46
C ALA A 19 -30.03 -16.71 7.12
N SER A 20 -30.75 -16.77 5.99
CA SER A 20 -30.17 -16.54 4.65
C SER A 20 -30.08 -15.05 4.27
N GLY A 21 -30.86 -14.17 4.91
CA GLY A 21 -30.79 -12.73 4.70
C GLY A 21 -29.51 -12.04 5.20
N ARG A 22 -28.66 -12.72 5.99
CA ARG A 22 -27.38 -12.16 6.47
C ARG A 22 -26.16 -12.57 5.67
N TYR A 23 -26.30 -13.46 4.69
CA TYR A 23 -25.19 -13.97 3.87
C TYR A 23 -25.10 -13.34 2.48
N ALA A 24 -26.02 -12.44 2.10
CA ALA A 24 -26.09 -11.84 0.76
C ALA A 24 -25.71 -10.34 0.74
N GLN A 25 -24.78 -9.92 1.59
CA GLN A 25 -24.15 -8.59 1.48
C GLN A 25 -22.62 -8.67 1.60
N VAL A 26 -22.00 -9.54 0.82
CA VAL A 26 -20.70 -9.17 0.26
C VAL A 26 -21.02 -8.27 -0.92
N GLN A 27 -21.31 -6.99 -0.63
CA GLN A 27 -21.32 -5.98 -1.67
C GLN A 27 -19.91 -5.99 -2.27
N VAL A 28 -19.82 -6.48 -3.51
CA VAL A 28 -18.65 -6.30 -4.34
C VAL A 28 -18.48 -4.78 -4.47
N ALA A 29 -17.64 -4.20 -3.63
CA ALA A 29 -17.25 -2.80 -3.68
C ALA A 29 -16.32 -2.61 -4.90
N SER A 30 -16.83 -2.86 -6.11
CA SER A 30 -16.09 -2.70 -7.37
C SER A 30 -16.61 -1.54 -8.22
N ALA A 31 -17.57 -0.75 -7.73
CA ALA A 31 -18.27 0.19 -8.60
C ALA A 31 -17.52 1.51 -8.86
N ASN A 32 -16.60 1.97 -8.00
CA ASN A 32 -15.96 3.29 -8.18
C ASN A 32 -14.50 3.33 -7.70
N CYS A 33 -13.64 2.44 -8.21
CA CYS A 33 -12.19 2.51 -7.94
C CYS A 33 -11.50 3.59 -8.78
N GLN A 34 -11.91 4.84 -8.58
CA GLN A 34 -11.35 6.01 -9.27
C GLN A 34 -10.34 6.70 -8.36
N PHE A 35 -9.06 6.50 -8.65
CA PHE A 35 -8.00 7.30 -8.03
C PHE A 35 -7.82 8.60 -8.81
N ASN A 36 -8.23 9.72 -8.21
CA ASN A 36 -7.96 11.05 -8.73
C ASN A 36 -6.91 11.75 -7.87
N GLN A 37 -5.71 11.94 -8.41
CA GLN A 37 -4.60 12.58 -7.70
C GLN A 37 -4.89 14.07 -7.46
N ARG A 38 -4.93 14.48 -6.19
CA ARG A 38 -5.17 15.87 -5.77
C ARG A 38 -4.47 16.19 -4.46
N SER A 39 -4.07 17.44 -4.23
CA SER A 39 -3.51 17.85 -2.93
C SER A 39 -4.47 17.55 -1.77
N LEU A 40 -3.89 17.10 -0.66
CA LEU A 40 -4.52 16.70 0.60
C LEU A 40 -3.96 17.48 1.80
N LEU A 41 -3.24 18.58 1.58
CA LEU A 41 -2.61 19.36 2.67
C LEU A 41 -3.60 19.85 3.74
N THR A 42 -4.84 20.10 3.34
CA THR A 42 -5.94 20.56 4.21
C THR A 42 -6.97 19.47 4.48
N ALA A 43 -6.74 18.25 3.99
CA ALA A 43 -7.68 17.15 4.10
C ALA A 43 -7.58 16.49 5.48
N SER A 44 -8.68 15.86 5.92
CA SER A 44 -8.68 15.07 7.16
C SER A 44 -7.92 13.75 6.97
N LEU A 45 -7.50 13.09 8.05
CA LEU A 45 -6.94 11.74 7.95
C LEU A 45 -7.93 10.77 7.29
N SER A 46 -9.24 10.91 7.54
CA SER A 46 -10.26 10.09 6.88
C SER A 46 -10.23 10.23 5.36
N ASP A 47 -10.02 11.46 4.85
CA ASP A 47 -9.89 11.71 3.41
C ASP A 47 -8.61 11.10 2.84
N VAL A 48 -7.51 11.14 3.60
CA VAL A 48 -6.24 10.52 3.22
C VAL A 48 -6.37 9.00 3.15
N GLU A 49 -7.07 8.39 4.09
CA GLU A 49 -7.37 6.96 4.07
C GLU A 49 -8.23 6.59 2.87
N GLN A 50 -9.27 7.37 2.58
CA GLN A 50 -10.09 7.12 1.40
C GLN A 50 -9.24 7.22 0.12
N GLN A 51 -8.39 8.25 0.00
CA GLN A 51 -7.48 8.39 -1.14
C GLN A 51 -6.53 7.19 -1.28
N ALA A 52 -6.00 6.68 -0.16
CA ALA A 52 -5.13 5.52 -0.14
C ALA A 52 -5.85 4.23 -0.55
N ARG A 53 -7.11 4.05 -0.11
CA ARG A 53 -7.98 2.94 -0.54
C ARG A 53 -8.30 3.04 -2.03
N ASP A 54 -8.63 4.22 -2.53
CA ASP A 54 -8.92 4.46 -3.94
C ASP A 54 -7.69 4.16 -4.80
N TYR A 55 -6.50 4.57 -4.35
CA TYR A 55 -5.23 4.22 -4.98
C TYR A 55 -5.03 2.71 -5.02
N ALA A 56 -5.16 2.05 -3.87
CA ALA A 56 -4.92 0.61 -3.75
C ALA A 56 -5.92 -0.20 -4.60
N CYS A 57 -7.19 0.21 -4.66
CA CYS A 57 -8.14 -0.43 -5.56
C CYS A 57 -7.78 -0.19 -7.04
N ALA A 58 -7.53 1.06 -7.43
CA ALA A 58 -7.29 1.42 -8.83
C ALA A 58 -5.97 0.88 -9.40
N ARG A 59 -4.92 0.76 -8.56
CA ARG A 59 -3.55 0.45 -9.00
C ARG A 59 -3.03 -0.91 -8.52
N LEU A 60 -3.51 -1.41 -7.39
CA LEU A 60 -3.09 -2.69 -6.81
C LEU A 60 -4.20 -3.75 -6.88
N GLN A 61 -5.25 -3.46 -7.65
CA GLN A 61 -6.40 -4.34 -7.89
C GLN A 61 -6.93 -4.96 -6.60
N GLY A 62 -7.05 -4.15 -5.54
CA GLY A 62 -7.61 -4.61 -4.27
C GLY A 62 -9.01 -5.19 -4.47
N VAL A 63 -9.17 -6.49 -4.23
CA VAL A 63 -10.42 -7.23 -4.35
C VAL A 63 -11.06 -7.34 -2.97
N GLY A 64 -12.39 -7.20 -2.92
CA GLY A 64 -13.17 -7.35 -1.68
C GLY A 64 -13.09 -6.13 -0.75
N SER A 65 -13.32 -6.36 0.55
CA SER A 65 -13.35 -5.30 1.55
C SER A 65 -11.94 -4.95 2.02
N LEU A 66 -11.46 -3.76 1.67
CA LEU A 66 -10.23 -3.22 2.26
C LEU A 66 -10.49 -2.81 3.71
N GLN A 67 -9.61 -3.19 4.63
CA GLN A 67 -9.61 -2.78 6.03
C GLN A 67 -8.41 -1.88 6.29
N THR A 68 -8.61 -0.79 7.01
CA THR A 68 -7.51 0.10 7.41
C THR A 68 -7.02 -0.36 8.78
N LEU A 69 -5.74 -0.68 8.88
CA LEU A 69 -5.10 -1.06 10.13
C LEU A 69 -4.44 0.14 10.82
N LEU A 70 -3.93 1.07 10.02
CA LEU A 70 -3.29 2.28 10.50
C LEU A 70 -3.51 3.42 9.51
N ASN A 71 -3.77 4.60 10.04
CA ASN A 71 -3.79 5.85 9.29
C ASN A 71 -3.36 6.98 10.21
N ARG A 72 -2.19 7.58 9.94
CA ARG A 72 -1.67 8.70 10.75
C ARG A 72 -0.69 9.55 9.96
N SER A 73 -0.50 10.79 10.38
CA SER A 73 0.61 11.61 9.91
C SER A 73 1.95 11.04 10.40
N ILE A 74 2.97 11.16 9.56
CA ILE A 74 4.36 10.78 9.90
C ILE A 74 5.31 11.89 9.47
N THR A 75 6.48 11.96 10.10
CA THR A 75 7.55 12.86 9.66
C THR A 75 8.40 12.20 8.56
N PRO A 76 9.10 12.99 7.74
CA PRO A 76 10.12 12.48 6.81
C PRO A 76 11.21 11.61 7.46
N SER A 77 11.65 11.97 8.68
CA SER A 77 12.63 11.19 9.43
C SER A 77 12.08 9.85 9.90
N GLU A 78 10.81 9.82 10.34
CA GLU A 78 10.13 8.59 10.69
C GLU A 78 9.93 7.70 9.45
N ALA A 79 9.51 8.27 8.33
CA ALA A 79 9.37 7.56 7.07
C ALA A 79 10.69 6.91 6.64
N LEU A 80 11.80 7.65 6.72
CA LEU A 80 13.14 7.13 6.40
C LEU A 80 13.57 6.02 7.36
N SER A 81 13.26 6.14 8.66
CA SER A 81 13.53 5.08 9.63
C SER A 81 12.75 3.79 9.37
N LEU A 82 11.52 3.90 8.87
CA LEU A 82 10.68 2.75 8.53
C LEU A 82 11.06 2.15 7.17
N PHE A 83 11.59 2.96 6.25
CA PHE A 83 11.93 2.57 4.88
C PHE A 83 13.34 3.05 4.49
N PRO A 84 14.41 2.52 5.11
CA PRO A 84 15.76 3.05 4.99
C PRO A 84 16.37 2.94 3.59
N THR A 85 15.88 2.00 2.78
CA THR A 85 16.35 1.75 1.41
C THR A 85 15.47 2.40 0.35
N THR A 86 14.36 3.03 0.75
CA THR A 86 13.33 3.47 -0.20
C THR A 86 13.03 4.95 -0.02
N GLY A 87 13.28 5.71 -1.09
CA GLY A 87 12.83 7.10 -1.21
C GLY A 87 13.85 8.16 -0.81
N THR A 88 13.52 9.38 -1.17
CA THR A 88 14.20 10.61 -0.76
C THR A 88 13.09 11.54 -0.31
N PHE A 89 13.13 11.97 0.94
CA PHE A 89 12.10 12.82 1.51
C PHE A 89 12.62 14.23 1.73
N CYS A 90 11.74 15.21 1.53
CA CYS A 90 11.99 16.59 1.92
C CYS A 90 11.80 16.75 3.42
N ARG A 91 12.65 17.51 4.10
CA ARG A 91 12.52 17.76 5.55
C ARG A 91 11.16 18.35 5.95
N ASP A 92 10.56 19.16 5.10
CA ASP A 92 9.29 19.85 5.30
C ASP A 92 8.09 19.12 4.68
N GLN A 93 8.31 17.96 4.04
CA GLN A 93 7.24 17.19 3.39
C GLN A 93 6.18 16.76 4.40
N LYS A 94 4.92 17.01 4.08
CA LYS A 94 3.79 16.51 4.87
C LYS A 94 3.42 15.12 4.36
N LEU A 95 3.59 14.13 5.22
CA LEU A 95 3.39 12.72 4.89
C LEU A 95 2.32 12.10 5.78
N ALA A 96 1.64 11.10 5.25
CA ALA A 96 0.79 10.20 6.02
C ALA A 96 1.12 8.75 5.70
N LEU A 97 1.06 7.91 6.72
CA LEU A 97 1.23 6.47 6.63
C LEU A 97 -0.14 5.81 6.70
N VAL A 98 -0.45 5.01 5.69
CA VAL A 98 -1.67 4.20 5.65
C VAL A 98 -1.28 2.74 5.48
N VAL A 99 -1.80 1.87 6.35
CA VAL A 99 -1.66 0.42 6.24
C VAL A 99 -3.02 -0.17 5.95
N LEU A 100 -3.14 -0.85 4.82
CA LEU A 100 -4.36 -1.51 4.39
C LEU A 100 -4.16 -3.02 4.44
N LYS A 101 -5.20 -3.73 4.87
CA LYS A 101 -5.37 -5.18 4.77
C LYS A 101 -6.46 -5.48 3.74
N GLY A 102 -6.23 -6.45 2.88
CA GLY A 102 -7.16 -6.83 1.82
C GLY A 102 -6.63 -8.02 1.02
N ASP A 103 -7.22 -8.28 -0.14
CA ASP A 103 -6.68 -9.21 -1.13
C ASP A 103 -6.22 -8.38 -2.33
N PHE A 104 -4.92 -8.14 -2.44
CA PHE A 104 -4.35 -7.30 -3.49
C PHE A 104 -3.67 -8.17 -4.54
N VAL A 105 -3.82 -7.79 -5.81
CA VAL A 105 -3.23 -8.51 -6.94
C VAL A 105 -2.39 -7.52 -7.74
N GLN A 106 -1.08 -7.73 -7.80
CA GLN A 106 -0.22 -6.89 -8.63
C GLN A 106 -0.08 -7.49 -10.02
N GLU A 107 -0.49 -6.74 -11.04
CA GLU A 107 -0.15 -7.08 -12.42
C GLU A 107 1.34 -6.83 -12.66
N VAL A 108 2.11 -7.92 -12.69
CA VAL A 108 3.47 -7.94 -13.19
C VAL A 108 3.41 -8.56 -14.58
N GLY A 109 3.49 -7.73 -15.62
CA GLY A 109 2.99 -8.03 -16.98
C GLY A 109 3.40 -9.37 -17.61
N PHE A 110 4.54 -9.97 -17.23
CA PHE A 110 5.04 -11.22 -17.81
C PHE A 110 4.86 -12.46 -16.93
N LEU A 111 4.37 -12.32 -15.70
CA LEU A 111 4.18 -13.45 -14.79
C LEU A 111 2.81 -14.09 -15.04
N LYS A 112 2.82 -15.41 -15.25
CA LYS A 112 1.60 -16.21 -15.40
C LYS A 112 0.78 -16.28 -14.11
N GLU A 113 1.48 -16.23 -12.97
CA GLU A 113 0.87 -16.13 -11.64
C GLU A 113 1.00 -14.69 -11.15
N ARG A 114 -0.14 -14.10 -10.76
CA ARG A 114 -0.16 -12.77 -10.17
C ARG A 114 0.12 -12.91 -8.68
N PRO A 115 1.16 -12.26 -8.14
CA PRO A 115 1.43 -12.34 -6.71
C PRO A 115 0.28 -11.69 -5.94
N HIS A 116 -0.22 -12.43 -4.94
CA HIS A 116 -1.22 -11.95 -4.00
C HIS A 116 -0.55 -11.33 -2.79
N PHE A 117 -1.10 -10.23 -2.30
CA PHE A 117 -0.65 -9.57 -1.09
C PHE A 117 -1.81 -9.39 -0.12
N ALA A 118 -1.60 -9.72 1.16
CA ALA A 118 -2.62 -9.50 2.19
C ALA A 118 -2.58 -8.07 2.74
N TYR A 119 -1.45 -7.38 2.60
CA TYR A 119 -1.24 -6.05 3.17
C TYR A 119 -0.53 -5.13 2.20
N VAL A 120 -0.87 -3.85 2.26
CA VAL A 120 -0.18 -2.78 1.54
C VAL A 120 0.09 -1.64 2.51
N VAL A 121 1.34 -1.18 2.52
CA VAL A 121 1.78 0.00 3.24
C VAL A 121 2.03 1.14 2.25
N LEU A 122 1.37 2.27 2.48
CA LEU A 122 1.44 3.46 1.65
C LEU A 122 1.98 4.62 2.48
N VAL A 123 3.02 5.28 2.00
CA VAL A 123 3.41 6.62 2.49
C VAL A 123 2.91 7.63 1.48
N MET A 124 1.87 8.36 1.84
CA MET A 124 1.21 9.38 1.02
C MET A 124 1.95 10.72 1.17
N ASP A 125 2.35 11.32 0.05
CA ASP A 125 2.72 12.74 0.00
C ASP A 125 1.43 13.56 -0.05
N LEU A 126 1.15 14.31 1.02
CA LEU A 126 -0.10 15.05 1.15
C LEU A 126 -0.19 16.23 0.19
N LYS A 127 0.93 16.77 -0.30
CA LYS A 127 0.91 17.83 -1.30
C LYS A 127 0.61 17.29 -2.69
N ARG A 128 1.15 16.11 -3.01
CA ARG A 128 0.90 15.45 -4.30
C ARG A 128 -0.40 14.66 -4.34
N GLY A 129 -0.93 14.24 -3.19
CA GLY A 129 -2.10 13.37 -3.13
C GLY A 129 -1.87 11.95 -3.59
N ALA A 130 -0.62 11.49 -3.54
CA ALA A 130 -0.19 10.22 -4.13
C ALA A 130 0.83 9.53 -3.23
N PRO A 131 0.91 8.19 -3.29
CA PRO A 131 1.93 7.47 -2.55
C PRO A 131 3.32 7.75 -3.13
N THR A 132 4.27 8.06 -2.25
CA THR A 132 5.71 8.11 -2.58
C THR A 132 6.43 6.83 -2.20
N ILE A 133 5.85 6.01 -1.32
CA ILE A 133 6.28 4.63 -1.06
C ILE A 133 5.06 3.72 -1.14
N ILE A 134 5.26 2.57 -1.77
CA ILE A 134 4.30 1.47 -1.83
C ILE A 134 5.08 0.22 -1.45
N SER A 135 4.64 -0.47 -0.40
CA SER A 135 5.23 -1.72 0.04
C SER A 135 4.12 -2.76 0.17
N ALA A 136 4.07 -3.68 -0.78
CA ALA A 136 3.12 -4.80 -0.79
C ALA A 136 3.71 -5.98 -0.02
N ARG A 137 2.92 -6.58 0.87
CA ARG A 137 3.40 -7.57 1.84
C ARG A 137 2.48 -8.79 1.87
N PRO A 138 2.93 -9.96 1.37
CA PRO A 138 2.10 -11.16 1.31
C PRO A 138 1.59 -11.64 2.66
N HIS A 139 2.43 -11.55 3.71
CA HIS A 139 2.13 -12.15 5.01
C HIS A 139 2.20 -11.15 6.17
N GLY A 140 2.40 -9.87 5.86
CA GLY A 140 2.45 -8.80 6.86
C GLY A 140 3.81 -8.66 7.53
N GLU A 141 4.86 -9.22 6.92
CA GLU A 141 6.23 -9.07 7.38
C GLU A 141 6.60 -7.60 7.63
N GLY A 142 7.31 -7.28 8.71
CA GLY A 142 7.65 -5.91 9.10
C GLY A 142 6.51 -5.02 9.57
N LEU A 143 5.24 -5.49 9.54
CA LEU A 143 4.13 -4.73 10.11
C LEU A 143 4.24 -4.59 11.63
N GLY A 144 4.88 -5.53 12.32
CA GLY A 144 5.10 -5.42 13.78
C GLY A 144 5.83 -4.12 14.16
N THR A 145 6.85 -3.74 13.37
CA THR A 145 7.59 -2.47 13.55
C THR A 145 6.73 -1.25 13.21
N ILE A 146 5.98 -1.32 12.11
CA ILE A 146 5.21 -0.20 11.56
C ILE A 146 3.98 0.12 12.45
N LEU A 147 3.27 -0.93 12.85
CA LEU A 147 2.07 -0.87 13.68
C LEU A 147 2.40 -0.77 15.18
N LYS A 148 3.65 -1.08 15.57
CA LYS A 148 4.08 -1.26 16.97
C LYS A 148 3.22 -2.31 17.71
N ASP A 149 2.84 -3.35 16.99
CA ASP A 149 1.95 -4.41 17.47
C ASP A 149 2.64 -5.78 17.35
N PRO A 150 2.90 -6.49 18.48
CA PRO A 150 3.61 -7.77 18.47
C PRO A 150 2.82 -8.92 17.82
N VAL A 151 1.53 -8.75 17.53
CA VAL A 151 0.71 -9.76 16.84
C VAL A 151 1.17 -9.97 15.39
N TYR A 152 1.84 -8.98 14.80
CA TYR A 152 2.32 -9.04 13.42
C TYR A 152 3.79 -9.46 13.32
N PRO A 153 4.17 -10.23 12.29
CA PRO A 153 5.57 -10.63 12.11
C PRO A 153 6.46 -9.40 11.90
N THR A 154 7.57 -9.36 12.62
CA THR A 154 8.57 -8.28 12.51
C THR A 154 9.54 -8.51 11.37
N GLU A 155 9.80 -9.78 11.03
CA GLU A 155 10.75 -10.18 9.99
C GLU A 155 10.03 -10.83 8.81
N VAL A 156 10.66 -10.75 7.64
CA VAL A 156 10.24 -11.54 6.47
C VAL A 156 10.62 -13.00 6.76
N PRO A 157 9.68 -13.97 6.69
CA PRO A 157 10.06 -15.38 6.74
C PRO A 157 11.15 -15.62 5.69
N GLN A 158 12.34 -16.03 6.13
CA GLN A 158 13.43 -16.38 5.23
C GLN A 158 13.14 -17.73 4.56
N SER A 159 12.08 -17.82 3.77
CA SER A 159 11.82 -18.96 2.89
C SER A 159 12.33 -18.65 1.49
N ILE A 160 13.59 -18.22 1.37
CA ILE A 160 14.32 -18.36 0.12
C ILE A 160 15.04 -19.69 0.26
N PRO A 161 14.74 -20.72 -0.56
CA PRO A 161 15.59 -21.90 -0.59
C PRO A 161 17.02 -21.40 -0.83
N GLU A 162 17.95 -21.70 0.10
CA GLU A 162 19.34 -21.30 -0.02
C GLU A 162 19.81 -21.65 -1.44
N ILE A 163 20.01 -20.63 -2.27
CA ILE A 163 20.75 -20.78 -3.50
C ILE A 163 22.16 -21.08 -3.02
N GLY A 164 22.53 -22.36 -3.03
CA GLY A 164 23.79 -22.83 -2.47
C GLY A 164 24.98 -21.97 -2.96
N PRO A 165 26.02 -21.80 -2.13
CA PRO A 165 27.15 -20.89 -2.38
C PRO A 165 27.85 -21.13 -3.73
N ASP A 166 27.68 -22.31 -4.33
CA ASP A 166 28.20 -22.67 -5.65
C ASP A 166 27.57 -21.92 -6.83
N VAL A 167 26.33 -21.42 -6.70
CA VAL A 167 25.67 -20.66 -7.78
C VAL A 167 26.10 -19.20 -7.73
N ILE A 168 26.29 -18.63 -6.52
CA ILE A 168 26.68 -17.23 -6.32
C ILE A 168 28.16 -17.02 -6.72
N SER A 169 29.05 -17.98 -6.40
CA SER A 169 30.48 -17.92 -6.78
C SER A 169 30.72 -17.90 -8.29
N LYS A 170 29.81 -18.45 -9.10
CA LYS A 170 29.93 -18.49 -10.56
C LYS A 170 29.45 -17.21 -11.25
N LEU A 171 28.77 -16.33 -10.52
CA LEU A 171 28.05 -15.20 -11.08
C LEU A 171 28.84 -13.88 -11.06
N ASN A 172 30.01 -13.85 -10.40
CA ASN A 172 31.01 -12.77 -10.43
C ASN A 172 30.40 -11.34 -10.39
N LEU A 173 29.30 -11.18 -9.67
CA LEU A 173 28.57 -9.92 -9.60
C LEU A 173 29.27 -8.99 -8.59
N PRO A 174 29.61 -7.75 -8.99
CA PRO A 174 30.08 -6.76 -8.03
C PRO A 174 28.99 -6.52 -6.97
N ALA A 175 29.40 -6.34 -5.72
CA ALA A 175 28.49 -6.04 -4.63
C ALA A 175 27.55 -4.88 -5.02
N PRO A 176 26.22 -5.03 -4.94
CA PRO A 176 25.32 -3.93 -5.23
C PRO A 176 25.54 -2.85 -4.17
N LEU A 177 26.00 -1.67 -4.61
CA LEU A 177 25.95 -0.47 -3.78
C LEU A 177 24.47 -0.16 -3.53
N GLN A 178 23.94 -0.51 -2.36
CA GLN A 178 22.59 -0.09 -2.00
C GLN A 178 22.63 1.41 -1.67
N PRO A 179 21.90 2.27 -2.41
CA PRO A 179 21.77 3.66 -2.02
C PRO A 179 20.97 3.73 -0.72
N LEU A 180 21.62 4.21 0.34
CA LEU A 180 20.94 4.59 1.59
C LEU A 180 19.97 5.73 1.29
N GLY A 181 18.75 5.66 1.82
CA GLY A 181 17.83 6.78 1.78
C GLY A 181 18.45 8.00 2.47
N VAL A 182 18.32 9.17 1.86
CA VAL A 182 18.91 10.42 2.38
C VAL A 182 17.79 11.44 2.57
N LEU A 183 17.78 12.11 3.71
CA LEU A 183 16.94 13.29 3.91
C LEU A 183 17.57 14.47 3.16
N ARG A 184 16.82 15.11 2.26
CA ARG A 184 17.30 16.29 1.51
C ARG A 184 16.53 17.54 1.93
N GLU A 185 17.22 18.68 1.92
CA GLU A 185 16.56 19.97 1.78
C GLU A 185 15.92 19.97 0.39
N CYS A 186 14.61 20.20 0.31
CA CYS A 186 13.96 20.33 -0.98
C CYS A 186 14.04 21.77 -1.47
N LEU A 187 14.25 21.90 -2.77
CA LEU A 187 14.11 23.17 -3.44
C LEU A 187 12.64 23.62 -3.28
N PRO A 188 12.39 24.91 -3.00
CA PRO A 188 11.03 25.43 -2.99
C PRO A 188 10.35 25.17 -4.34
N ASP A 189 9.03 25.03 -4.34
CA ASP A 189 8.27 24.71 -5.58
C ASP A 189 8.48 25.74 -6.69
N ASP A 190 8.78 26.97 -6.30
CA ASP A 190 8.99 28.10 -7.20
C ASP A 190 10.43 28.16 -7.70
N TYR A 191 11.26 27.17 -7.36
CA TYR A 191 12.64 27.11 -7.83
C TYR A 191 12.66 26.84 -9.34
N VAL A 192 12.74 27.92 -10.10
CA VAL A 192 13.15 27.88 -11.50
C VAL A 192 14.64 27.56 -11.49
N ALA A 193 14.99 26.35 -11.92
CA ALA A 193 16.39 25.99 -12.13
C ALA A 193 17.05 27.08 -12.99
N PRO A 194 18.23 27.61 -12.61
CA PRO A 194 18.93 28.58 -13.43
C PRO A 194 19.04 28.00 -14.84
N THR A 195 18.32 28.58 -15.80
CA THR A 195 18.42 28.16 -17.20
C THR A 195 19.89 28.25 -17.56
N ALA A 196 20.50 27.09 -17.86
CA ALA A 196 21.91 27.03 -18.21
C ALA A 196 22.18 28.14 -19.22
N ARG A 197 23.08 29.07 -18.89
CA ARG A 197 23.47 30.13 -19.82
C ARG A 197 23.84 29.44 -21.13
N PRO A 198 23.28 29.86 -22.28
CA PRO A 198 23.65 29.29 -23.55
C PRO A 198 25.19 29.39 -23.69
N PRO A 199 25.85 28.36 -24.23
CA PRO A 199 27.31 28.34 -24.33
C PRO A 199 27.78 29.58 -25.08
N THR A 200 28.60 30.39 -24.42
CA THR A 200 29.28 31.54 -25.03
C THR A 200 30.06 31.02 -26.23
N ARG A 201 29.67 31.37 -27.46
CA ARG A 201 30.47 31.06 -28.65
C ARG A 201 31.85 31.72 -28.47
N LEU A 202 32.90 30.90 -28.44
CA LEU A 202 34.27 31.40 -28.53
C LEU A 202 34.47 32.04 -29.91
N PRO A 203 35.12 33.21 -30.01
CA PRO A 203 35.48 33.80 -31.28
C PRO A 203 36.51 32.90 -32.00
N ASN A 204 36.22 32.54 -33.25
CA ASN A 204 37.21 31.91 -34.13
C ASN A 204 38.39 32.87 -34.33
N LYS A 205 39.61 32.38 -34.10
CA LYS A 205 40.86 33.02 -34.51
C LYS A 205 41.35 32.38 -35.79
#